data_AF-A0A9E5GGJ5-F1
#
_entry.id   AF-A0A9E5GGJ5-F1
#
_cell.length_a   1.000
_cell.length_b   1.000
_cell.length_c   1.000
_cell.angle_alpha   90.00
_cell.angle_beta   90.00
_cell.angle_gamma   90.00
#
_symmetry.space_group_name_H-M   'P 1'
#
loop_
_entity.id
_entity.type
_entity.pdbx_description
1 polymer ?
#
loop_
_entity_poly.entity_id
_entity_poly.type
_entity_poly.pdbx_seq_one_letter_code
_entity_poly.pdbx_strand_id
1 'polypeptide(L)' 'MQESEKNRVIDYQEVGSRIRELRKSHDLSQKEFAQALNISQGHLSRVEKGSPISTALCALIAEKFNTTIEFLLHGEEEKP' A
#
# COMPACT_ATOMS: atom_id res chain seq x y z
N MET A 1 9.62 -26.65 -12.80
CA MET A 1 8.46 -25.96 -13.38
C MET A 1 8.28 -24.66 -12.59
N GLN A 2 8.90 -23.57 -13.05
CA GLN A 2 8.76 -22.26 -12.41
C GLN A 2 8.64 -21.25 -13.55
N GLU A 3 7.41 -21.02 -14.03
CA GLU A 3 7.16 -20.09 -15.13
C GLU A 3 5.69 -19.64 -15.15
N SER A 4 5.10 -19.28 -14.01
CA SER A 4 3.67 -18.91 -13.96
C SER A 4 3.27 -17.66 -13.18
N GLU A 5 4.18 -16.91 -12.54
CA GLU A 5 3.72 -15.85 -11.61
C GLU A 5 4.05 -14.39 -11.98
N LYS A 6 4.78 -14.11 -13.07
CA LYS A 6 5.30 -12.75 -13.31
C LYS A 6 4.48 -11.82 -14.23
N ASN A 7 3.15 -11.93 -14.27
CA ASN A 7 2.37 -10.86 -14.90
C ASN A 7 0.91 -10.74 -14.39
N ARG A 8 0.72 -10.50 -13.10
CA ARG A 8 -0.57 -9.95 -12.64
C ARG A 8 -0.51 -8.44 -12.81
N VAL A 9 -1.41 -7.90 -13.63
CA VAL A 9 -1.59 -6.45 -13.78
C VAL A 9 -1.97 -5.89 -12.41
N ILE A 10 -1.23 -4.87 -11.94
CA ILE A 10 -1.53 -4.21 -10.67
C ILE A 10 -2.75 -3.32 -10.84
N ASP A 11 -3.81 -3.59 -10.07
CA ASP A 11 -4.95 -2.69 -9.94
C ASP A 11 -4.67 -1.63 -8.87
N TYR A 12 -4.21 -0.45 -9.29
CA TYR A 12 -3.88 0.62 -8.35
C TYR A 12 -5.09 1.15 -7.57
N GLN A 13 -6.33 1.01 -8.05
CA GLN A 13 -7.51 1.39 -7.25
C GLN A 13 -7.59 0.53 -6.00
N GLU A 14 -7.40 -0.77 -6.18
CA GLU A 14 -7.43 -1.73 -5.09
C GLU A 14 -6.23 -1.56 -4.14
N VAL A 15 -5.03 -1.31 -4.68
CA VAL A 15 -3.85 -0.93 -3.87
C VAL A 15 -4.15 0.30 -3.01
N GLY A 16 -4.76 1.33 -3.61
CA GLY A 16 -5.16 2.54 -2.89
C GLY A 16 -6.19 2.26 -1.79
N SER A 17 -7.15 1.36 -2.03
CA SER A 17 -8.13 0.94 -1.03
C SER A 17 -7.47 0.26 0.16
N ARG A 18 -6.56 -0.70 -0.08
CA ARG A 18 -5.85 -1.41 0.99
C ARG A 18 -4.98 -0.49 1.82
N ILE A 19 -4.27 0.45 1.19
CA ILE A 19 -3.49 1.47 1.92
C ILE A 19 -4.41 2.35 2.79
N ARG A 20 -5.59 2.72 2.28
CA ARG A 20 -6.58 3.49 3.03
C ARG A 20 -7.15 2.71 4.21
N GLU A 21 -7.41 1.43 4.03
CA GLU A 21 -7.91 0.52 5.07
C GLU A 21 -6.87 0.32 6.16
N LEU A 22 -5.62 0.02 5.79
CA LEU A 22 -4.49 -0.09 6.70
C LEU A 22 -4.32 1.20 7.52
N ARG A 23 -4.34 2.36 6.88
CA ARG A 23 -4.27 3.63 7.60
C ARG A 23 -5.40 3.77 8.63
N LYS A 24 -6.63 3.41 8.25
CA LYS A 24 -7.79 3.50 9.14
C LYS A 24 -7.75 2.47 10.26
N SER A 25 -7.21 1.26 10.05
CA SER A 25 -7.08 0.25 11.11
C SER A 25 -6.07 0.67 12.18
N HIS A 26 -5.20 1.63 11.87
CA HIS A 26 -4.30 2.30 12.82
C HIS A 26 -4.86 3.62 13.37
N ASP A 27 -6.12 3.97 13.09
CA ASP A 27 -6.79 5.21 13.52
C ASP A 27 -6.07 6.51 13.09
N LEU A 28 -5.33 6.48 11.97
CA LEU A 28 -4.55 7.62 11.49
C LEU A 28 -5.32 8.46 10.46
N SER A 29 -5.21 9.77 10.57
CA SER A 29 -5.59 10.69 9.50
C SER A 29 -4.62 10.57 8.31
N GLN A 30 -5.04 11.04 7.13
CA GLN A 30 -4.15 11.11 5.97
C GLN A 30 -2.90 11.98 6.25
N LYS A 31 -3.00 12.97 7.14
CA LYS A 31 -1.87 13.82 7.51
C LYS A 31 -0.85 13.04 8.33
N GLU A 32 -1.30 12.32 9.37
CA GLU A 32 -0.41 11.56 10.27
C GLU A 32 0.27 10.41 9.54
N PHE A 33 -0.48 9.69 8.70
CA PHE A 33 0.08 8.59 7.90
C PHE A 33 1.10 9.09 6.87
N ALA A 34 0.81 10.21 6.19
CA ALA A 34 1.76 10.82 5.26
C ALA A 34 3.04 11.30 5.98
N GLN A 35 2.90 11.87 7.19
CA GLN A 35 4.04 12.25 8.02
C GLN A 35 4.90 11.03 8.41
N ALA A 36 4.28 9.92 8.81
CA ALA A 36 4.99 8.68 9.16
C ALA A 36 5.78 8.09 7.97
N LEU A 37 5.30 8.32 6.75
CA LEU A 37 5.93 7.90 5.49
C LEU A 37 6.85 8.95 4.86
N ASN A 38 7.01 10.12 5.50
CA ASN A 38 7.77 11.26 4.98
C ASN A 38 7.35 11.69 3.55
N ILE A 39 6.04 11.69 3.27
CA ILE A 39 5.44 12.18 2.02
C ILE A 39 4.42 13.29 2.28
N SER A 40 4.00 14.00 1.24
CA SER A 40 2.92 14.97 1.38
C SER A 40 1.55 14.28 1.52
N GLN A 41 0.64 14.87 2.30
CA GLN A 41 -0.73 14.39 2.42
C GLN A 41 -1.44 14.34 1.05
N GLY A 42 -1.14 15.28 0.15
CA GLY A 42 -1.68 15.28 -1.21
C GLY A 42 -1.17 14.10 -2.06
N HIS A 43 0.08 13.67 -1.88
CA HIS A 43 0.60 12.47 -2.52
C HIS A 43 -0.13 11.22 -2.00
N LEU A 44 -0.25 11.07 -0.67
CA LEU A 44 -1.02 9.98 -0.08
C LEU A 44 -2.48 9.96 -0.57
N SER A 45 -3.13 11.12 -0.62
CA SER A 45 -4.53 11.23 -1.10
C SER A 45 -4.70 10.74 -2.53
N ARG A 46 -3.71 10.98 -3.39
CA ARG A 46 -3.69 10.46 -4.77
C ARG A 46 -3.47 8.96 -4.82
N VAL A 47 -2.54 8.43 -4.01
CA VAL A 47 -2.28 6.99 -3.88
C VAL A 47 -3.54 6.25 -3.42
N GLU A 48 -4.21 6.75 -2.38
CA GLU A 48 -5.48 6.16 -1.88
C GLU A 48 -6.65 6.25 -2.87
N LYS A 49 -6.50 7.04 -3.95
CA LYS A 49 -7.44 7.13 -5.08
C LYS A 49 -6.94 6.39 -6.33
N GLY A 50 -5.92 5.54 -6.16
CA GLY A 50 -5.36 4.67 -7.18
C GLY A 50 -4.39 5.34 -8.15
N SER A 51 -3.69 6.39 -7.72
CA SER A 51 -2.46 6.79 -8.42
C SER A 51 -1.36 5.74 -8.21
N PRO A 52 -0.51 5.50 -9.24
CA PRO A 52 0.61 4.59 -9.09
C PRO A 52 1.51 4.94 -7.90
N ILE A 53 1.93 3.90 -7.19
CA ILE A 53 2.84 3.98 -6.04
C ILE A 53 4.15 3.29 -6.37
N SER A 54 5.27 3.83 -5.86
CA SER A 54 6.57 3.19 -6.03
C SER A 54 6.73 1.99 -5.12
N THR A 55 7.47 0.99 -5.58
CA THR A 55 7.83 -0.19 -4.77
C THR A 55 8.54 0.20 -3.47
N ALA A 56 9.38 1.24 -3.50
CA ALA A 56 10.04 1.78 -2.31
C ALA A 56 9.05 2.31 -1.25
N LEU A 57 7.98 3.00 -1.68
CA LEU A 57 6.96 3.46 -0.75
C LEU A 57 6.11 2.29 -0.22
N CYS A 58 5.79 1.29 -1.05
CA CYS A 58 5.15 0.06 -0.58
C CYS A 58 5.99 -0.67 0.46
N ALA A 59 7.30 -0.82 0.24
CA ALA A 59 8.22 -1.44 1.20
C ALA A 59 8.25 -0.68 2.53
N LEU A 60 8.28 0.65 2.48
CA LEU A 60 8.24 1.49 3.68
C LEU A 60 6.92 1.34 4.45
N ILE A 61 5.79 1.24 3.75
CA ILE A 61 4.48 0.98 4.37
C ILE A 61 4.48 -0.40 5.04
N ALA A 62 4.95 -1.42 4.33
CA ALA A 62 5.05 -2.79 4.83
C ALA A 62 5.85 -2.87 6.13
N GLU A 63 7.05 -2.27 6.15
CA GLU A 63 7.91 -2.23 7.33
C GLU A 63 7.28 -1.47 8.51
N LYS A 64 6.69 -0.30 8.27
CA LYS A 64 6.19 0.57 9.35
C LYS A 64 4.85 0.13 9.94
N PHE A 65 4.02 -0.54 9.15
CA PHE A 65 2.64 -0.87 9.52
C PHE A 65 2.40 -2.38 9.59
N ASN A 66 3.48 -3.16 9.70
CA ASN A 66 3.46 -4.61 9.92
C ASN A 66 2.56 -5.34 8.91
N THR A 67 2.79 -5.07 7.62
CA THR A 67 2.11 -5.72 6.49
C THR A 67 3.14 -6.15 5.45
N THR A 68 2.71 -6.72 4.32
CA THR A 68 3.58 -7.20 3.23
C THR A 68 3.34 -6.41 1.95
N ILE A 69 4.35 -6.36 1.07
CA ILE A 69 4.21 -5.72 -0.24
C ILE A 69 3.19 -6.50 -1.08
N GLU A 70 3.17 -7.81 -0.93
CA GLU A 70 2.26 -8.77 -1.56
C GLU A 70 0.81 -8.48 -1.17
N PHE A 71 0.54 -8.24 0.11
CA PHE A 71 -0.79 -7.80 0.56
C PHE A 71 -1.17 -6.46 -0.08
N LEU A 72 -0.28 -5.47 -0.06
CA LEU A 72 -0.58 -4.14 -0.62
C LEU A 72 -0.88 -4.22 -2.12
N LEU A 73 -0.05 -4.94 -2.89
CA LEU A 73 -0.14 -5.01 -4.35
C LEU A 73 -1.21 -5.99 -4.85
N HIS A 74 -1.37 -7.13 -4.18
CA HIS A 74 -2.18 -8.25 -4.68
C HIS A 74 -3.34 -8.63 -3.76
N GLY A 75 -3.35 -8.18 -2.51
CA GLY A 75 -4.38 -8.54 -1.53
C GLY A 75 -4.28 -9.99 -1.08
N GLU A 76 -3.11 -10.61 -1.28
CA GLU A 76 -2.86 -11.96 -0.84
C GLU A 76 -2.70 -11.94 0.68
N GLU A 77 -3.59 -12.68 1.36
CA GLU A 77 -3.57 -12.85 2.81
C GLU A 77 -2.34 -13.66 3.22
N GLU A 78 -1.24 -13.01 3.58
CA GLU A 78 -0.43 -13.56 4.65
C GLU A 78 -1.04 -13.06 5.96
N LYS A 79 -1.97 -13.87 6.49
CA LYS A 79 -2.32 -13.78 7.91
C LYS A 79 -1.05 -14.02 8.73
N PRO A 80 -0.71 -13.16 9.70
CA PRO A 80 0.35 -13.44 10.65
C PRO A 80 0.07 -14.70 11.48
#